data_AF-A0A7X6P5G0-F1
#
_entry.id   AF-A0A7X6P5G0-F1
#
_cell.length_a   1.000
_cell.length_b   1.000
_cell.length_c   1.000
_cell.angle_alpha   90.00
_cell.angle_beta   90.00
_cell.angle_gamma   90.00
#
_symmetry.space_group_name_H-M   'P 1'
#
loop_
_entity.id
_entity.type
_entity.pdbx_description
1 polymer ?
#
loop_
_entity_poly.entity_id
_entity_poly.type
_entity_poly.pdbx_seq_one_letter_code
_entity_poly.pdbx_strand_id
1 'polypeptide(L)'
;AAGWSSLDAYQSEFGKIGTPGVVLDDLTHALTEAIEELTRPVDAIKHQAKTVTVGISRSDETLLQVPLVLEVLDAGAPRDRLSYATLRSLAELDPAVADVVGFTRYRVEDGEADEATAVVIDRGGVSLNLPSRTERDPRLKGTKHLVAREHELMVAKGRGDGRTVLIIPETKDGQTTGLTLLHLRLAEHLPAATARGVLSGYRRRYQALRDAVTETEDVFRDDLLAEQPVLDLLCDPILDLADRWRS
;
A
#
# COMPACT_ATOMS: atom_id res chain seq x y z
N ALA A 1 -3.83 55.05 -23.48
CA ALA A 1 -3.45 55.71 -24.75
C ALA A 1 -4.40 55.19 -25.82
N ALA A 2 -5.08 56.07 -26.56
CA ALA A 2 -6.06 55.67 -27.56
C ALA A 2 -5.35 55.01 -28.76
N GLY A 3 -5.69 53.76 -29.06
CA GLY A 3 -5.04 52.91 -30.07
C GLY A 3 -5.53 53.23 -31.48
N TRP A 4 -4.88 54.19 -32.13
CA TRP A 4 -5.07 54.48 -33.55
C TRP A 4 -3.70 54.32 -34.22
N SER A 5 -3.31 53.07 -34.53
CA SER A 5 -2.16 52.80 -35.39
C SER A 5 -2.59 53.01 -36.84
N SER A 6 -1.83 53.83 -37.59
CA SER A 6 -2.08 53.98 -39.03
C SER A 6 -1.60 52.75 -39.79
N LEU A 7 -2.22 52.49 -40.94
CA LEU A 7 -1.80 51.42 -41.84
C LEU A 7 -0.35 51.61 -42.33
N ASP A 8 0.09 52.86 -42.47
CA ASP A 8 1.47 53.22 -42.78
C ASP A 8 2.45 52.83 -41.67
N ALA A 9 2.03 52.95 -40.40
CA ALA A 9 2.84 52.52 -39.26
C ALA A 9 2.99 51.00 -39.21
N TYR A 10 1.90 50.26 -39.45
CA TYR A 10 1.94 48.80 -39.58
C TYR A 10 2.84 48.36 -40.75
N GLN A 11 2.76 49.04 -41.89
CA GLN A 11 3.62 48.76 -43.03
C GLN A 11 5.10 49.03 -42.73
N SER A 12 5.41 50.08 -41.97
CA SER A 12 6.77 50.37 -41.52
C SER A 12 7.31 49.33 -40.53
N GLU A 13 6.45 48.76 -39.70
CA GLU A 13 6.84 47.82 -38.63
C GLU A 13 6.99 46.39 -39.15
N PHE A 14 6.09 45.94 -40.03
CA PHE A 14 6.02 44.56 -40.51
C PHE A 14 6.45 44.38 -41.98
N GLY A 15 6.76 45.47 -42.70
CA GLY A 15 7.29 45.45 -44.07
C GLY A 15 6.30 44.97 -45.15
N LYS A 16 5.02 44.81 -44.81
CA LYS A 16 3.93 44.39 -45.71
C LYS A 16 3.04 45.58 -46.09
N ILE A 17 2.41 45.55 -47.26
CA ILE A 17 1.41 46.58 -47.63
C ILE A 17 0.26 46.52 -46.63
N GLY A 18 0.10 47.59 -45.84
CA GLY A 18 -0.89 47.67 -44.77
C GLY A 18 -2.30 47.87 -45.29
N THR A 19 -2.89 46.88 -45.96
CA THR A 19 -4.34 46.93 -46.26
C THR A 19 -5.14 46.40 -45.07
N PRO A 20 -6.40 46.85 -44.85
CA PRO A 20 -7.23 46.33 -43.76
C PRO A 20 -7.37 44.81 -43.74
N GLY A 21 -7.40 44.16 -44.93
CA GLY A 21 -7.44 42.69 -45.03
C GLY A 21 -6.17 42.03 -44.52
N VAL A 22 -5.00 42.54 -44.92
CA VAL A 22 -3.69 42.02 -44.47
C VAL A 22 -3.52 42.14 -42.95
N VAL A 23 -3.96 43.25 -42.35
CA VAL A 23 -3.89 43.45 -40.90
C VAL A 23 -4.80 42.46 -40.15
N LEU A 24 -6.01 42.20 -40.68
CA LEU A 24 -6.94 41.25 -40.06
C LEU A 24 -6.45 39.81 -40.16
N ASP A 25 -5.86 39.44 -41.29
CA ASP A 25 -5.27 38.11 -41.51
C ASP A 25 -4.09 37.88 -40.56
N ASP A 26 -3.17 38.85 -40.46
CA ASP A 26 -2.02 38.78 -39.56
C ASP A 26 -2.46 38.75 -38.08
N LEU A 27 -3.49 39.52 -37.69
CA LEU A 27 -4.05 39.46 -36.33
C LEU A 27 -4.69 38.09 -36.06
N THR A 28 -5.45 37.56 -37.00
CA THR A 28 -6.10 36.25 -36.86
C THR A 28 -5.05 35.15 -36.74
N HIS A 29 -3.97 35.24 -37.52
CA HIS A 29 -2.83 34.32 -37.43
C HIS A 29 -2.14 34.42 -36.08
N ALA A 30 -1.77 35.62 -35.64
CA ALA A 30 -1.13 35.84 -34.35
C ALA A 30 -2.00 35.38 -33.16
N LEU A 31 -3.31 35.61 -33.20
CA LEU A 31 -4.23 35.12 -32.18
C LEU A 31 -4.35 33.59 -32.21
N THR A 32 -4.34 32.97 -33.39
CA THR A 32 -4.35 31.51 -33.52
C THR A 32 -3.09 30.91 -32.94
N GLU A 33 -1.91 31.45 -33.27
CA GLU A 33 -0.63 31.02 -32.70
C GLU A 33 -0.61 31.20 -31.18
N ALA A 34 -1.06 32.35 -30.68
CA ALA A 34 -1.14 32.60 -29.24
C ALA A 34 -2.10 31.63 -28.53
N ILE A 35 -3.25 31.30 -29.14
CA ILE A 35 -4.18 30.31 -28.61
C ILE A 35 -3.52 28.92 -28.58
N GLU A 36 -2.85 28.51 -29.65
CA GLU A 36 -2.14 27.23 -29.70
C GLU A 36 -1.01 27.15 -28.67
N GLU A 37 -0.25 28.23 -28.49
CA GLU A 37 0.82 28.31 -27.50
C GLU A 37 0.29 28.27 -26.07
N LEU A 38 -0.85 28.92 -25.79
CA LEU A 38 -1.48 28.91 -24.47
C LEU A 38 -2.22 27.60 -24.15
N THR A 39 -2.72 26.90 -25.16
CA THR A 39 -3.46 25.63 -24.96
C THR A 39 -2.54 24.42 -24.83
N ARG A 40 -1.40 24.39 -25.53
CA ARG A 40 -0.43 23.27 -25.49
C ARG A 40 0.03 22.89 -24.07
N PRO A 41 0.38 23.82 -23.16
CA PRO A 41 0.74 23.48 -21.78
C PRO A 41 -0.43 22.86 -21.01
N VAL A 42 -1.66 23.33 -21.22
CA VAL A 42 -2.85 22.78 -20.55
C VAL A 42 -3.09 21.34 -20.99
N ASP A 43 -2.94 21.04 -22.28
CA ASP A 43 -3.09 19.68 -22.79
C ASP A 43 -1.95 18.77 -22.37
N ALA A 44 -0.72 19.28 -22.29
CA ALA A 44 0.39 18.56 -21.70
C ALA A 44 0.11 18.21 -20.22
N ILE A 45 -0.38 19.16 -19.41
CA ILE A 45 -0.76 18.93 -18.01
C ILE A 45 -1.87 17.88 -17.91
N LYS A 46 -2.93 17.97 -18.74
CA LYS A 46 -4.01 16.97 -18.78
C LYS A 46 -3.47 15.59 -19.14
N HIS A 47 -2.58 15.51 -20.14
CA HIS A 47 -1.94 14.26 -20.54
C HIS A 47 -1.10 13.67 -19.40
N GLN A 48 -0.31 14.50 -18.70
CA GLN A 48 0.47 14.06 -17.55
C GLN A 48 -0.42 13.58 -16.40
N ALA A 49 -1.46 14.35 -16.05
CA ALA A 49 -2.42 13.96 -15.02
C ALA A 49 -3.09 12.61 -15.34
N LYS A 50 -3.50 12.39 -16.60
CA LYS A 50 -4.01 11.09 -17.04
C LYS A 50 -2.96 9.99 -16.94
N THR A 51 -1.72 10.25 -17.33
CA THR A 51 -0.66 9.23 -17.32
C THR A 51 -0.31 8.80 -15.90
N VAL A 52 -0.20 9.76 -14.97
CA VAL A 52 0.05 9.49 -13.55
C VAL A 52 -1.11 8.69 -12.95
N THR A 53 -2.35 9.14 -13.16
CA THR A 53 -3.53 8.46 -12.60
C THR A 53 -3.74 7.07 -13.19
N VAL A 54 -3.61 6.90 -14.51
CA VAL A 54 -3.69 5.58 -15.17
C VAL A 54 -2.58 4.65 -14.70
N GLY A 55 -1.36 5.16 -14.49
CA GLY A 55 -0.22 4.38 -13.99
C GLY A 55 -0.46 3.84 -12.58
N ILE A 56 -1.02 4.67 -11.69
CA ILE A 56 -1.43 4.25 -10.33
C ILE A 56 -2.54 3.20 -10.42
N SER A 57 -3.60 3.45 -11.20
CA SER A 57 -4.72 2.49 -11.31
C SER A 57 -4.28 1.11 -11.82
N ARG A 58 -3.34 1.02 -12.76
CA ARG A 58 -2.80 -0.27 -13.22
C ARG A 58 -2.00 -1.00 -12.14
N SER A 59 -1.25 -0.23 -11.34
CA SER A 59 -0.46 -0.79 -10.24
C SER A 59 -1.39 -1.36 -9.16
N ASP A 60 -2.46 -0.63 -8.83
CA ASP A 60 -3.50 -1.07 -7.90
C ASP A 60 -4.24 -2.32 -8.42
N GLU A 61 -4.60 -2.34 -9.71
CA GLU A 61 -5.26 -3.50 -10.34
C GLU A 61 -4.38 -4.76 -10.29
N THR A 62 -3.06 -4.60 -10.41
CA THR A 62 -2.11 -5.71 -10.34
C THR A 62 -2.02 -6.26 -8.91
N LEU A 63 -2.05 -5.39 -7.89
CA LEU A 63 -2.06 -5.84 -6.48
C LEU A 63 -3.31 -6.67 -6.15
N LEU A 64 -4.44 -6.41 -6.79
CA LEU A 64 -5.67 -7.17 -6.58
C LEU A 64 -5.66 -8.56 -7.21
N GLN A 65 -4.65 -8.88 -8.02
CA GLN A 65 -4.45 -10.21 -8.60
C GLN A 65 -3.49 -11.08 -7.79
N VAL A 66 -2.88 -10.53 -6.72
CA VAL A 66 -2.00 -11.27 -5.83
C VAL A 66 -2.82 -12.34 -5.07
N PRO A 67 -2.35 -13.60 -4.99
CA PRO A 67 -3.09 -14.69 -4.33
C PRO A 67 -3.49 -14.36 -2.89
N LEU A 68 -2.56 -13.88 -2.04
CA LEU A 68 -2.88 -13.52 -0.66
C LEU A 68 -3.89 -12.35 -0.56
N VAL A 69 -3.90 -11.43 -1.52
CA VAL A 69 -4.91 -10.36 -1.56
C VAL A 69 -6.27 -10.93 -1.92
N LEU A 70 -6.34 -11.85 -2.88
CA LEU A 70 -7.57 -12.55 -3.24
C LEU A 70 -8.15 -13.31 -2.04
N GLU A 71 -7.31 -14.01 -1.27
CA GLU A 71 -7.74 -14.70 -0.03
C GLU A 71 -8.36 -13.75 1.01
N VAL A 72 -7.84 -12.52 1.14
CA VAL A 72 -8.42 -11.49 2.03
C VAL A 72 -9.78 -11.02 1.51
N LEU A 73 -9.92 -10.83 0.20
CA LEU A 73 -11.18 -10.43 -0.43
C LEU A 73 -12.23 -11.54 -0.37
N ASP A 74 -11.83 -12.78 -0.61
CA ASP A 74 -12.68 -13.98 -0.56
C ASP A 74 -13.14 -14.30 0.86
N ALA A 75 -12.32 -13.99 1.87
CA ALA A 75 -12.74 -13.97 3.27
C ALA A 75 -13.83 -12.92 3.56
N GLY A 76 -14.07 -11.99 2.63
CA GLY A 76 -15.14 -11.00 2.65
C GLY A 76 -14.69 -9.57 2.91
N ALA A 77 -13.39 -9.29 3.03
CA ALA A 77 -12.89 -7.94 3.29
C ALA A 77 -13.30 -6.99 2.14
N PRO A 78 -13.97 -5.86 2.43
CA PRO A 78 -14.36 -4.90 1.41
C PRO A 78 -13.11 -4.22 0.80
N ARG A 79 -13.02 -4.25 -0.53
CA ARG A 79 -11.90 -3.67 -1.30
C ARG A 79 -11.65 -2.20 -0.94
N ASP A 80 -12.70 -1.41 -0.74
CA ASP A 80 -12.62 0.01 -0.38
C ASP A 80 -12.11 0.26 1.06
N ARG A 81 -11.90 -0.79 1.86
CA ARG A 81 -11.37 -0.69 3.23
C ARG A 81 -9.95 -1.22 3.38
N LEU A 82 -9.33 -1.67 2.29
CA LEU A 82 -7.93 -2.05 2.28
C LEU A 82 -7.11 -0.87 1.76
N SER A 83 -6.26 -0.31 2.63
CA SER A 83 -5.35 0.75 2.20
C SER A 83 -4.35 0.23 1.16
N TYR A 84 -3.82 1.12 0.32
CA TYR A 84 -2.75 0.77 -0.62
C TYR A 84 -1.52 0.17 0.09
N ALA A 85 -1.17 0.70 1.28
CA ALA A 85 -0.07 0.17 2.09
C ALA A 85 -0.34 -1.27 2.56
N THR A 86 -1.60 -1.56 2.91
CA THR A 86 -2.05 -2.92 3.26
C THR A 86 -1.92 -3.85 2.07
N LEU A 87 -2.45 -3.48 0.89
CA LEU A 87 -2.37 -4.29 -0.33
C LEU A 87 -0.92 -4.58 -0.74
N ARG A 88 -0.05 -3.57 -0.66
CA ARG A 88 1.38 -3.74 -0.94
C ARG A 88 2.05 -4.68 0.06
N SER A 89 1.75 -4.54 1.34
CA SER A 89 2.31 -5.42 2.38
C SER A 89 1.84 -6.87 2.21
N LEU A 90 0.60 -7.09 1.76
CA LEU A 90 0.10 -8.42 1.40
C LEU A 90 0.84 -8.99 0.19
N ALA A 91 1.07 -8.19 -0.84
CA ALA A 91 1.83 -8.62 -2.03
C ALA A 91 3.27 -9.04 -1.70
N GLU A 92 3.92 -8.31 -0.80
CA GLU A 92 5.28 -8.65 -0.37
C GLU A 92 5.31 -9.86 0.58
N LEU A 93 4.24 -10.10 1.34
CA LEU A 93 4.09 -11.27 2.21
C LEU A 93 3.72 -12.56 1.47
N ASP A 94 3.07 -12.46 0.30
CA ASP A 94 2.55 -13.59 -0.48
C ASP A 94 3.56 -14.75 -0.64
N PRO A 95 4.85 -14.52 -0.99
CA PRO A 95 5.83 -15.60 -1.15
C PRO A 95 6.10 -16.41 0.13
N ALA A 96 5.79 -15.86 1.31
CA ALA A 96 5.96 -16.55 2.59
C ALA A 96 4.76 -17.45 2.95
N VAL A 97 3.63 -17.30 2.25
CA VAL A 97 2.40 -18.03 2.53
C VAL A 97 2.36 -19.30 1.68
N ALA A 98 2.31 -20.46 2.34
CA ALA A 98 2.14 -21.74 1.67
C ALA A 98 0.66 -22.10 1.49
N ASP A 99 -0.22 -21.69 2.43
CA ASP A 99 -1.65 -22.00 2.40
C ASP A 99 -2.46 -21.06 3.31
N VAL A 100 -3.70 -20.76 2.93
CA VAL A 100 -4.69 -20.07 3.78
C VAL A 100 -5.77 -21.07 4.17
N VAL A 101 -5.80 -21.47 5.44
CA VAL A 101 -6.62 -22.61 5.90
C VAL A 101 -7.94 -22.20 6.54
N GLY A 102 -8.20 -20.90 6.67
CA GLY A 102 -9.45 -20.37 7.21
C GLY A 102 -9.35 -18.90 7.58
N PHE A 103 -10.47 -18.32 7.99
CA PHE A 103 -10.54 -16.91 8.33
C PHE A 103 -11.56 -16.61 9.43
N THR A 104 -11.39 -15.46 10.08
CA THR A 104 -12.41 -14.86 10.94
C THR A 104 -12.47 -13.36 10.67
N ARG A 105 -13.68 -12.84 10.46
CA ARG A 105 -13.91 -11.41 10.31
C ARG A 105 -14.57 -10.81 11.52
N TYR A 106 -14.13 -9.61 11.84
CA TYR A 106 -14.61 -8.82 12.96
C TYR A 106 -15.13 -7.49 12.46
N ARG A 107 -16.29 -7.07 12.97
CA ARG A 107 -16.67 -5.66 13.01
C ARG A 107 -16.01 -5.03 14.22
N VAL A 108 -15.35 -3.90 14.02
CA VAL A 108 -14.69 -3.15 15.09
C VAL A 108 -15.43 -1.84 15.33
N GLU A 109 -15.68 -1.53 16.60
CA GLU A 109 -16.21 -0.24 17.06
C GLU A 109 -15.10 0.48 17.84
N ASP A 110 -14.91 1.77 17.56
CA ASP A 110 -13.91 2.64 18.18
C ASP A 110 -12.47 2.07 18.18
N GLY A 111 -12.00 1.53 17.05
CA GLY A 111 -10.79 0.68 16.96
C GLY A 111 -9.46 1.26 17.47
N GLU A 112 -9.39 2.56 17.68
CA GLU A 112 -8.21 3.28 18.21
C GLU A 112 -8.28 3.58 19.71
N ALA A 113 -9.48 3.47 20.30
CA ALA A 113 -9.73 3.76 21.70
C ALA A 113 -9.39 2.56 22.59
N ASP A 114 -9.02 2.82 23.84
CA ASP A 114 -8.76 1.76 24.82
C ASP A 114 -9.99 0.88 25.12
N GLU A 115 -11.19 1.41 24.84
CA GLU A 115 -12.47 0.72 25.00
C GLU A 115 -12.96 0.05 23.71
N ALA A 116 -12.13 0.01 22.65
CA ALA A 116 -12.44 -0.63 21.38
C ALA A 116 -13.05 -2.03 21.56
N THR A 117 -14.05 -2.36 20.75
CA THR A 117 -14.67 -3.69 20.75
C THR A 117 -14.65 -4.34 19.39
N ALA A 118 -14.66 -5.66 19.36
CA ALA A 118 -14.70 -6.45 18.15
C ALA A 118 -15.70 -7.60 18.26
N VAL A 119 -16.62 -7.66 17.32
CA VAL A 119 -17.64 -8.71 17.22
C VAL A 119 -17.41 -9.52 15.97
N VAL A 120 -17.47 -10.84 16.09
CA VAL A 120 -17.30 -11.73 14.93
C VAL A 120 -18.52 -11.60 14.03
N ILE A 121 -18.28 -11.34 12.75
CA ILE A 121 -19.35 -11.23 11.74
C ILE A 121 -19.33 -12.36 10.73
N ASP A 122 -18.19 -13.03 10.55
CA ASP A 122 -18.06 -14.17 9.63
C ASP A 122 -16.87 -15.07 9.98
N ARG A 123 -16.90 -16.34 9.57
CA ARG A 123 -15.82 -17.32 9.72
C ARG A 123 -15.85 -18.37 8.62
N GLY A 124 -14.67 -18.86 8.24
CA GLY A 124 -14.52 -19.98 7.32
C GLY A 124 -13.34 -20.89 7.63
N GLY A 125 -13.31 -22.05 6.99
CA GLY A 125 -12.24 -23.05 7.11
C GLY A 125 -12.05 -23.54 8.54
N VAL A 126 -10.80 -23.62 8.98
CA VAL A 126 -10.46 -24.12 10.33
C VAL A 126 -11.08 -23.29 11.46
N SER A 127 -11.47 -22.04 11.23
CA SER A 127 -12.02 -21.13 12.24
C SER A 127 -13.43 -21.49 12.69
N LEU A 128 -14.19 -22.24 11.88
CA LEU A 128 -15.56 -22.65 12.22
C LEU A 128 -15.63 -23.46 13.52
N ASN A 129 -14.58 -24.22 13.82
CA ASN A 129 -14.50 -25.08 15.00
C ASN A 129 -13.66 -24.46 16.13
N LEU A 130 -13.28 -23.18 16.04
CA LEU A 130 -12.44 -22.52 17.02
C LEU A 130 -13.25 -21.56 17.91
N PRO A 131 -13.09 -21.65 19.24
CA PRO A 131 -13.67 -20.66 20.13
C PRO A 131 -12.99 -19.31 19.93
N SER A 132 -13.75 -18.23 19.74
CA SER A 132 -13.18 -16.89 19.73
C SER A 132 -13.33 -16.25 21.09
N ARG A 133 -12.23 -15.71 21.63
CA ARG A 133 -12.25 -14.97 22.89
C ARG A 133 -13.25 -13.80 22.87
N THR A 134 -13.43 -13.17 21.71
CA THR A 134 -14.34 -12.03 21.54
C THR A 134 -15.81 -12.39 21.69
N GLU A 135 -16.18 -13.68 21.58
CA GLU A 135 -17.55 -14.13 21.85
C GLU A 135 -17.89 -14.02 23.35
N ARG A 136 -16.88 -14.05 24.22
CA ARG A 136 -17.04 -13.95 25.68
C ARG A 136 -16.67 -12.58 26.23
N ASP A 137 -15.66 -11.94 25.66
CA ASP A 137 -15.20 -10.59 26.03
C ASP A 137 -14.96 -9.79 24.75
N PRO A 138 -15.90 -8.90 24.34
CA PRO A 138 -15.82 -8.21 23.06
C PRO A 138 -14.70 -7.17 23.02
N ARG A 139 -14.06 -6.83 24.16
CA ARG A 139 -12.99 -5.84 24.20
C ARG A 139 -11.81 -6.25 23.33
N LEU A 140 -11.39 -5.34 22.46
CA LEU A 140 -10.26 -5.50 21.58
C LEU A 140 -8.97 -5.36 22.39
N LYS A 141 -8.14 -6.41 22.44
CA LYS A 141 -6.94 -6.46 23.26
C LYS A 141 -5.78 -7.15 22.54
N GLY A 142 -4.56 -6.85 22.99
CA GLY A 142 -3.34 -7.47 22.48
C GLY A 142 -3.10 -7.16 21.01
N THR A 143 -2.63 -8.14 20.25
CA THR A 143 -2.24 -7.95 18.84
C THR A 143 -3.35 -7.40 17.96
N LYS A 144 -4.62 -7.78 18.20
CA LYS A 144 -5.74 -7.26 17.41
C LYS A 144 -5.98 -5.76 17.65
N HIS A 145 -5.82 -5.31 18.90
CA HIS A 145 -5.91 -3.87 19.22
C HIS A 145 -4.73 -3.11 18.63
N LEU A 146 -3.52 -3.68 18.71
CA LEU A 146 -2.35 -3.07 18.10
C LEU A 146 -2.53 -2.89 16.58
N VAL A 147 -3.02 -3.91 15.87
CA VAL A 147 -3.28 -3.80 14.42
C VAL A 147 -4.37 -2.78 14.09
N ALA A 148 -5.44 -2.73 14.89
CA ALA A 148 -6.49 -1.73 14.70
C ALA A 148 -6.00 -0.30 14.93
N ARG A 149 -5.14 -0.07 15.93
CA ARG A 149 -4.62 1.26 16.26
C ARG A 149 -3.53 1.75 15.31
N GLU A 150 -2.62 0.86 14.91
CA GLU A 150 -1.48 1.24 14.06
C GLU A 150 -1.80 1.21 12.56
N HIS A 151 -2.97 0.69 12.17
CA HIS A 151 -3.37 0.50 10.77
C HIS A 151 -2.37 -0.34 9.95
N GLU A 152 -1.59 -1.18 10.63
CA GLU A 152 -0.53 -1.98 10.04
C GLU A 152 -0.82 -3.47 10.25
N LEU A 153 -0.85 -4.25 9.17
CA LEU A 153 -1.08 -5.68 9.25
C LEU A 153 0.03 -6.40 10.03
N MET A 154 -0.32 -7.55 10.63
CA MET A 154 0.63 -8.30 11.45
C MET A 154 0.42 -9.81 11.35
N VAL A 155 1.51 -10.52 11.08
CA VAL A 155 1.63 -11.96 11.29
C VAL A 155 1.96 -12.20 12.75
N ALA A 156 1.17 -13.07 13.39
CA ALA A 156 1.32 -13.41 14.80
C ALA A 156 1.09 -14.90 15.03
N LYS A 157 1.75 -15.42 16.06
CA LYS A 157 1.49 -16.75 16.60
C LYS A 157 0.49 -16.65 17.75
N GLY A 158 -0.61 -17.39 17.67
CA GLY A 158 -1.61 -17.46 18.72
C GLY A 158 -1.00 -18.00 20.01
N ARG A 159 -1.01 -17.20 21.10
CA ARG A 159 -0.42 -17.62 22.39
C ARG A 159 -1.10 -18.85 23.01
N GLY A 160 -2.38 -19.07 22.69
CA GLY A 160 -3.17 -20.16 23.30
C GLY A 160 -3.17 -21.46 22.49
N ASP A 161 -3.02 -21.38 21.16
CA ASP A 161 -3.20 -22.51 20.25
C ASP A 161 -2.00 -22.73 19.30
N GLY A 162 -0.98 -21.87 19.38
CA GLY A 162 0.25 -21.95 18.59
C GLY A 162 0.07 -21.66 17.09
N ARG A 163 -1.13 -21.26 16.66
CA ARG A 163 -1.46 -21.13 15.23
C ARG A 163 -0.95 -19.82 14.67
N THR A 164 -0.46 -19.86 13.44
CA THR A 164 -0.05 -18.65 12.72
C THR A 164 -1.27 -17.97 12.12
N VAL A 165 -1.39 -16.68 12.37
CA VAL A 165 -2.46 -15.85 11.84
C VAL A 165 -1.90 -14.57 11.24
N LEU A 166 -2.51 -14.09 10.17
CA LEU A 166 -2.31 -12.73 9.66
C LEU A 166 -3.54 -11.91 10.02
N ILE A 167 -3.33 -10.77 10.66
CA ILE A 167 -4.39 -9.84 11.07
C ILE A 167 -4.27 -8.61 10.17
N ILE A 168 -5.35 -8.30 9.45
CA ILE A 168 -5.44 -7.24 8.46
C ILE A 168 -6.48 -6.19 8.95
N PRO A 169 -6.13 -4.90 9.04
CA PRO A 169 -7.08 -3.84 9.35
C PRO A 169 -7.93 -3.45 8.15
N GLU A 170 -9.23 -3.30 8.37
CA GLU A 170 -10.19 -2.74 7.42
C GLU A 170 -10.52 -1.30 7.84
N THR A 171 -9.92 -0.33 7.15
CA THR A 171 -9.96 1.08 7.55
C THR A 171 -10.91 1.91 6.70
N LYS A 172 -11.60 2.88 7.30
CA LYS A 172 -12.40 3.90 6.61
C LYS A 172 -12.22 5.25 7.27
N ASP A 173 -12.04 6.30 6.48
CA ASP A 173 -11.92 7.67 7.01
C ASP A 173 -10.82 7.79 8.09
N GLY A 174 -9.76 6.98 7.96
CA GLY A 174 -8.65 6.91 8.90
C GLY A 174 -8.94 6.12 10.18
N GLN A 175 -10.05 5.39 10.28
CA GLN A 175 -10.47 4.60 11.44
C GLN A 175 -10.57 3.11 11.11
N THR A 176 -10.15 2.22 12.00
CA THR A 176 -10.39 0.77 11.85
C THR A 176 -11.86 0.43 12.11
N THR A 177 -12.55 -0.01 11.06
CA THR A 177 -13.96 -0.43 11.08
C THR A 177 -14.14 -1.95 11.10
N GLY A 178 -13.07 -2.70 10.83
CA GLY A 178 -13.09 -4.15 10.84
C GLY A 178 -11.69 -4.75 10.91
N LEU A 179 -11.63 -6.05 11.20
CA LEU A 179 -10.42 -6.84 11.09
C LEU A 179 -10.72 -8.11 10.32
N THR A 180 -9.90 -8.42 9.34
CA THR A 180 -9.86 -9.75 8.73
C THR A 180 -8.67 -10.51 9.29
N LEU A 181 -8.91 -11.71 9.81
CA LEU A 181 -7.86 -12.58 10.35
C LEU A 181 -7.81 -13.85 9.52
N LEU A 182 -6.69 -14.10 8.85
CA LEU A 182 -6.44 -15.33 8.09
C LEU A 182 -5.61 -16.31 8.93
N HIS A 183 -5.95 -17.59 8.90
CA HIS A 183 -5.12 -18.66 9.45
C HIS A 183 -4.18 -19.15 8.36
N LEU A 184 -2.88 -19.06 8.61
CA LEU A 184 -1.86 -19.31 7.61
C LEU A 184 -1.08 -20.60 7.89
N ARG A 185 -0.70 -21.31 6.83
CA ARG A 185 0.51 -22.14 6.80
C ARG A 185 1.59 -21.32 6.09
N LEU A 186 2.72 -21.11 6.75
CA LEU A 186 3.87 -20.45 6.13
C LEU A 186 4.79 -21.49 5.48
N ALA A 187 5.57 -21.06 4.49
CA ALA A 187 6.75 -21.81 4.07
C ALA A 187 7.68 -22.00 5.27
N GLU A 188 8.36 -23.14 5.35
CA GLU A 188 9.29 -23.41 6.45
C GLU A 188 10.51 -22.49 6.37
N HIS A 189 11.10 -22.42 5.16
CA HIS A 189 12.25 -21.58 4.81
C HIS A 189 12.02 -20.94 3.44
N LEU A 190 12.72 -19.84 3.17
CA LEU A 190 12.72 -19.15 1.88
C LEU A 190 14.14 -18.94 1.38
N PRO A 191 14.38 -18.87 0.06
CA PRO A 191 15.64 -18.36 -0.45
C PRO A 191 15.93 -16.97 0.12
N ALA A 192 17.19 -16.68 0.47
CA ALA A 192 17.58 -15.42 1.13
C ALA A 192 17.06 -14.17 0.41
N ALA A 193 17.16 -14.13 -0.92
CA ALA A 193 16.66 -13.02 -1.73
C ALA A 193 15.14 -12.82 -1.58
N THR A 194 14.37 -13.90 -1.50
CA THR A 194 12.91 -13.87 -1.29
C THR A 194 12.59 -13.45 0.15
N ALA A 195 13.26 -14.02 1.15
CA ALA A 195 13.11 -13.62 2.55
C ALA A 195 13.38 -12.12 2.75
N ARG A 196 14.43 -11.60 2.12
CA ARG A 196 14.75 -10.17 2.13
C ARG A 196 13.62 -9.32 1.54
N GLY A 197 13.05 -9.73 0.39
CA GLY A 197 11.90 -9.04 -0.22
C GLY A 197 10.71 -8.98 0.74
N VAL A 198 10.31 -10.14 1.26
CA VAL A 198 9.24 -10.28 2.26
C VAL A 198 9.48 -9.36 3.45
N LEU A 199 10.66 -9.41 4.07
CA LEU A 199 10.97 -8.62 5.27
C LEU A 199 11.14 -7.12 4.99
N SER A 200 11.47 -6.73 3.76
CA SER A 200 11.54 -5.32 3.36
C SER A 200 10.14 -4.73 3.22
N GLY A 201 9.21 -5.48 2.65
CA GLY A 201 7.81 -5.09 2.49
C GLY A 201 6.97 -5.23 3.76
N TYR A 202 7.33 -6.16 4.65
CA TYR A 202 6.62 -6.41 5.89
C TYR A 202 7.26 -5.69 7.08
N ARG A 203 6.59 -4.62 7.54
CA ARG A 203 6.94 -3.83 8.74
C ARG A 203 8.40 -3.37 8.82
N ARG A 204 9.05 -3.19 7.66
CA ARG A 204 10.46 -2.80 7.51
C ARG A 204 11.44 -3.67 8.31
N ARG A 205 11.09 -4.95 8.54
CA ARG A 205 11.84 -5.84 9.41
C ARG A 205 13.25 -6.12 8.91
N TYR A 206 13.45 -6.17 7.59
CA TYR A 206 14.79 -6.37 7.01
C TYR A 206 15.76 -5.27 7.44
N GLN A 207 15.35 -4.00 7.30
CA GLN A 207 16.18 -2.86 7.68
C GLN A 207 16.45 -2.86 9.19
N ALA A 208 15.42 -3.10 10.01
CA ALA A 208 15.58 -3.18 11.45
C ALA A 208 16.53 -4.30 11.91
N LEU A 209 16.43 -5.49 11.29
CA LEU A 209 17.33 -6.61 11.58
C LEU A 209 18.75 -6.30 11.16
N ARG A 210 18.95 -5.77 9.95
CA ARG A 210 20.27 -5.38 9.46
C ARG A 210 20.92 -4.38 10.40
N ASP A 211 20.19 -3.32 10.78
CA ASP A 211 20.70 -2.27 11.66
C ASP A 211 21.11 -2.85 13.03
N ALA A 212 20.27 -3.72 13.61
CA ALA A 212 20.55 -4.39 14.89
C ALA A 212 21.76 -5.33 14.82
N VAL A 213 21.94 -6.07 13.72
CA VAL A 213 23.12 -6.93 13.54
C VAL A 213 24.39 -6.09 13.35
N THR A 214 24.32 -5.02 12.55
CA THR A 214 25.49 -4.16 12.30
C THR A 214 25.89 -3.28 13.48
N GLU A 215 25.11 -3.30 14.56
CA GLU A 215 25.51 -2.72 15.85
C GLU A 215 26.65 -3.53 16.51
N THR A 216 26.67 -4.86 16.30
CA THR A 216 27.67 -5.77 16.90
C THR A 216 28.61 -6.43 15.90
N GLU A 217 28.14 -6.67 14.67
CA GLU A 217 28.87 -7.39 13.63
C GLU A 217 29.29 -6.45 12.49
N ASP A 218 30.48 -6.65 11.91
CA ASP A 218 31.00 -5.78 10.84
C ASP A 218 30.17 -5.87 9.54
N VAL A 219 29.54 -7.02 9.26
CA VAL A 219 28.81 -7.28 8.02
C VAL A 219 27.51 -8.03 8.31
N PHE A 220 26.43 -7.59 7.67
CA PHE A 220 25.18 -8.34 7.65
C PHE A 220 25.25 -9.48 6.62
N ARG A 221 25.21 -10.72 7.11
CA ARG A 221 25.17 -11.94 6.29
C ARG A 221 23.75 -12.23 5.82
N ASP A 222 23.40 -11.76 4.61
CA ASP A 222 22.07 -11.93 4.01
C ASP A 222 21.73 -13.42 3.76
N ASP A 223 22.75 -14.24 3.50
CA ASP A 223 22.61 -15.68 3.26
C ASP A 223 22.00 -16.44 4.44
N LEU A 224 22.24 -15.99 5.68
CA LEU A 224 21.68 -16.61 6.88
C LEU A 224 20.15 -16.47 6.97
N LEU A 225 19.53 -15.56 6.20
CA LEU A 225 18.06 -15.47 6.12
C LEU A 225 17.45 -16.78 5.62
N ALA A 226 18.15 -17.53 4.75
CA ALA A 226 17.65 -18.79 4.22
C ALA A 226 17.67 -19.93 5.25
N GLU A 227 18.46 -19.77 6.32
CA GLU A 227 18.60 -20.76 7.39
C GLU A 227 17.60 -20.54 8.53
N GLN A 228 16.86 -19.42 8.52
CA GLN A 228 15.89 -19.10 9.55
C GLN A 228 14.48 -19.58 9.19
N PRO A 229 13.71 -20.10 10.16
CA PRO A 229 12.29 -20.34 9.96
C PRO A 229 11.56 -19.04 9.60
N VAL A 230 10.70 -19.09 8.57
CA VAL A 230 9.95 -17.91 8.13
C VAL A 230 9.09 -17.33 9.25
N LEU A 231 8.50 -18.19 10.08
CA LEU A 231 7.70 -17.77 11.22
C LEU A 231 8.51 -16.89 12.19
N ASP A 232 9.74 -17.29 12.49
CA ASP A 232 10.63 -16.56 13.38
C ASP A 232 11.00 -15.21 12.74
N LEU A 233 11.39 -15.23 11.47
CA LEU A 233 11.70 -14.01 10.70
C LEU A 233 10.55 -12.99 10.74
N LEU A 234 9.30 -13.43 10.74
CA LEU A 234 8.11 -12.55 10.74
C LEU A 234 7.64 -12.15 12.15
N CYS A 235 7.84 -13.00 13.18
CA CYS A 235 7.21 -12.83 14.49
C CYS A 235 8.18 -12.53 15.63
N ASP A 236 9.42 -13.00 15.57
CA ASP A 236 10.34 -12.84 16.70
C ASP A 236 10.76 -11.36 16.87
N PRO A 237 11.07 -10.93 18.10
CA PRO A 237 11.66 -9.61 18.32
C PRO A 237 12.95 -9.44 17.51
N ILE A 238 13.17 -8.24 16.99
CA ILE A 238 14.33 -7.96 16.11
C ILE A 238 15.65 -8.24 16.83
N LEU A 239 15.76 -7.91 18.12
CA LEU A 239 16.98 -8.15 18.90
C LEU A 239 17.25 -9.65 19.11
N ASP A 240 16.21 -10.44 19.41
CA ASP A 240 16.34 -11.89 19.57
C ASP A 240 16.72 -12.57 18.24
N LEU A 241 16.23 -12.06 17.11
CA LEU A 241 16.66 -12.51 15.78
C LEU A 241 18.11 -12.11 15.47
N ALA A 242 18.50 -10.88 15.81
CA ALA A 242 19.85 -10.38 15.57
C ALA A 242 20.91 -11.20 16.33
N ASP A 243 20.58 -11.71 17.52
CA ASP A 243 21.46 -12.61 18.27
C ASP A 243 21.83 -13.89 17.49
N ARG A 244 21.01 -14.33 16.53
CA ARG A 244 21.28 -15.50 15.67
C ARG A 244 22.33 -15.23 14.58
N TRP A 245 22.69 -13.95 14.37
CA TRP A 245 23.76 -13.53 13.47
C TRP A 245 25.12 -13.40 14.16
N ARG A 246 25.16 -13.56 15.49
CA ARG A 246 26.42 -13.54 16.24
C ARG A 246 27.21 -14.82 16.00
N SER A 247 28.49 -14.69 15.71
CA SER A 247 29.44 -15.80 15.57
C SER A 247 30.28 -16.01 16.82
#